data_AF-A0A935D0I9-F1
#
_entry.id   AF-A0A935D0I9-F1
#
_cell.length_a   1.000
_cell.length_b   1.000
_cell.length_c   1.000
_cell.angle_alpha   90.00
_cell.angle_beta   90.00
_cell.angle_gamma   90.00
#
_symmetry.space_group_name_H-M   'P 1'
#
loop_
_entity.id
_entity.type
_entity.pdbx_description
1 polymer ?
#
loop_
_entity_poly.entity_id
_entity_poly.type
_entity_poly.pdbx_seq_one_letter_code
_entity_poly.pdbx_strand_id
1 'polypeptide(L)' 'MANKDLKKMLHLCALTAIKYYPEFRNYFDRKKAEGKNGMAVLNAIRNKLILRVVAVVNNNKPYVENLQKRLDKY' A
#
# COMPACT_ATOMS: atom_id res chain seq x y z
N MET A 1 -8.30 -22.12 3.83
CA MET A 1 -7.81 -21.71 5.16
C MET A 1 -6.92 -20.49 5.00
N ALA A 2 -7.05 -19.44 5.82
CA ALA A 2 -6.22 -18.23 5.69
C ALA A 2 -5.02 -18.30 6.65
N ASN A 3 -3.82 -17.92 6.19
CA ASN A 3 -2.65 -17.78 7.04
C ASN A 3 -2.82 -16.57 7.97
N LYS A 4 -3.07 -16.84 9.27
CA LYS A 4 -3.39 -15.81 10.26
C LYS A 4 -2.19 -14.92 10.59
N ASP A 5 -1.00 -15.49 10.61
CA ASP A 5 0.23 -14.76 10.95
C ASP A 5 0.60 -13.77 9.85
N LEU A 6 0.57 -14.22 8.60
CA LEU A 6 0.81 -13.35 7.44
C LEU A 6 -0.21 -12.20 7.40
N LYS A 7 -1.50 -12.51 7.66
CA LYS A 7 -2.56 -11.50 7.71
C LYS A 7 -2.31 -10.46 8.80
N LYS A 8 -1.84 -10.88 9.99
CA LYS A 8 -1.49 -9.99 11.10
C LYS A 8 -0.32 -9.08 10.72
N MET A 9 0.76 -9.64 10.16
CA MET A 9 1.93 -8.85 9.76
C MET A 9 1.56 -7.81 8.70
N LEU A 10 0.84 -8.20 7.65
CA LEU A 10 0.38 -7.27 6.61
C LEU A 10 -0.55 -6.19 7.17
N HIS A 11 -1.38 -6.52 8.15
CA HIS A 11 -2.23 -5.55 8.82
C HIS A 11 -1.39 -4.49 9.56
N LEU A 12 -0.39 -4.92 10.34
CA LEU A 12 0.51 -4.02 11.05
C LEU A 12 1.32 -3.15 10.07
N CYS A 13 1.86 -3.74 9.00
CA CYS A 13 2.55 -3.00 7.94
C CYS A 13 1.64 -1.95 7.30
N ALA A 14 0.38 -2.28 7.01
CA ALA A 14 -0.55 -1.33 6.41
C ALA A 14 -0.89 -0.16 7.35
N LEU A 15 -1.05 -0.41 8.66
CA LEU A 15 -1.25 0.66 9.64
C LEU A 15 -0.04 1.59 9.73
N THR A 16 1.16 1.04 9.80
CA THR A 16 2.42 1.80 9.80
C THR A 16 2.59 2.59 8.50
N ALA A 17 2.25 1.98 7.36
CA ALA A 17 2.34 2.63 6.05
C ALA A 17 1.36 3.81 5.93
N ILE A 18 0.13 3.70 6.44
CA ILE A 18 -0.80 4.84 6.51
C ILE A 18 -0.24 5.95 7.41
N LYS A 19 0.47 5.60 8.49
CA LYS A 19 1.02 6.59 9.42
C LYS A 19 2.18 7.38 8.80
N TYR A 20 3.14 6.69 8.17
CA TYR A 20 4.41 7.31 7.77
C TYR A 20 4.59 7.51 6.26
N TYR A 21 3.78 6.87 5.41
CA TYR A 21 3.90 6.99 3.96
C TYR A 21 2.78 7.86 3.38
N PRO A 22 3.08 9.08 2.90
CA PRO A 22 2.05 10.04 2.46
C PRO A 22 1.12 9.50 1.37
N GLU A 23 1.63 8.69 0.43
CA GLU A 23 0.80 8.12 -0.64
C GLU A 23 -0.35 7.26 -0.07
N PHE A 24 -0.06 6.41 0.92
CA PHE A 24 -1.07 5.54 1.52
C PHE A 24 -1.98 6.28 2.47
N ARG A 25 -1.48 7.31 3.19
CA ARG A 25 -2.32 8.22 3.97
C ARG A 25 -3.35 8.92 3.09
N ASN A 26 -2.88 9.57 2.02
CA ASN A 26 -3.73 10.29 1.08
C ASN A 26 -4.75 9.35 0.41
N TYR A 27 -4.33 8.12 0.06
CA TYR A 27 -5.25 7.11 -0.46
C TYR A 27 -6.31 6.73 0.58
N PHE A 28 -5.92 6.51 1.84
CA PHE A 28 -6.84 6.12 2.91
C PHE A 28 -7.87 7.21 3.18
N ASP A 29 -7.41 8.45 3.38
CA ASP A 29 -8.27 9.59 3.72
C ASP A 29 -9.24 9.90 2.58
N ARG A 30 -8.77 9.90 1.33
CA ARG A 30 -9.63 10.09 0.16
C ARG A 30 -10.70 9.01 0.06
N LYS A 31 -10.34 7.73 0.25
CA LYS A 31 -11.33 6.65 0.17
C LYS A 31 -12.31 6.66 1.34
N LYS A 32 -11.88 7.11 2.52
CA LYS A 32 -12.76 7.30 3.67
C LYS A 32 -13.74 8.47 3.43
N ALA A 33 -13.28 9.56 2.81
CA ALA A 33 -14.12 10.68 2.41
C ALA A 33 -15.16 10.30 1.33
N GLU A 34 -14.84 9.36 0.45
CA GLU A 34 -15.79 8.73 -0.49
C GLU A 34 -16.84 7.83 0.20
N GLY A 35 -16.85 7.75 1.55
CA GLY A 35 -17.80 6.93 2.31
C GLY A 35 -17.44 5.44 2.39
N LYS A 36 -16.25 5.03 1.95
CA LYS A 36 -15.86 3.61 2.01
C LYS A 36 -15.54 3.16 3.42
N ASN A 37 -15.93 1.92 3.73
CA ASN A 37 -15.59 1.31 5.01
C ASN A 37 -14.07 1.24 5.21
N GLY A 38 -13.59 1.72 6.36
CA GLY A 38 -12.15 1.80 6.66
C GLY A 38 -11.42 0.45 6.57
N MET A 39 -12.08 -0.66 6.90
CA MET A 39 -11.48 -1.98 6.79
C MET A 39 -11.34 -2.44 5.33
N ALA A 40 -12.29 -2.07 4.46
CA ALA A 40 -12.19 -2.33 3.02
C ALA A 40 -11.04 -1.52 2.39
N VAL A 41 -10.88 -0.25 2.80
CA VAL A 41 -9.76 0.59 2.36
C VAL A 41 -8.42 0.03 2.86
N LEU A 42 -8.35 -0.40 4.12
CA LEU A 42 -7.16 -1.02 4.69
C LEU A 42 -6.82 -2.33 3.96
N ASN A 43 -7.82 -3.12 3.56
CA ASN A 43 -7.60 -4.32 2.76
C ASN A 43 -6.99 -3.99 1.37
N ALA A 44 -7.46 -2.91 0.74
CA ALA A 44 -6.89 -2.44 -0.52
C ALA A 44 -5.42 -2.03 -0.35
N ILE A 45 -5.06 -1.40 0.77
CA ILE A 45 -3.67 -1.02 1.08
C ILE A 45 -2.79 -2.26 1.28
N ARG A 46 -3.27 -3.30 2.00
CA ARG A 46 -2.54 -4.57 2.13
C ARG A 46 -2.23 -5.17 0.76
N ASN A 47 -3.22 -5.21 -0.13
CA ASN A 47 -3.02 -5.71 -1.50
C ASN A 47 -1.99 -4.88 -2.28
N LYS A 48 -2.03 -3.55 -2.16
CA LYS A 48 -1.03 -2.67 -2.80
C LYS A 48 0.38 -2.94 -2.29
N LEU A 49 0.56 -3.15 -0.98
CA LEU A 49 1.86 -3.50 -0.39
C LEU A 49 2.38 -4.84 -0.94
N ILE A 50 1.54 -5.88 -0.95
CA ILE A 50 1.90 -7.20 -1.47
C ILE A 50 2.32 -7.10 -2.93
N LEU A 51 1.53 -6.40 -3.76
CA LEU A 51 1.85 -6.24 -5.17
C LEU A 51 3.22 -5.56 -5.39
N ARG A 52 3.56 -4.54 -4.58
CA ARG A 52 4.88 -3.89 -4.65
C ARG A 52 6.00 -4.84 -4.26
N VAL A 53 5.84 -5.58 -3.16
CA VAL A 53 6.83 -6.56 -2.69
C VAL A 53 7.05 -7.66 -3.73
N VAL A 54 5.96 -8.24 -4.23
CA VAL A 54 6.02 -9.30 -5.25
C VAL A 54 6.69 -8.79 -6.53
N ALA A 55 6.40 -7.55 -6.96
CA ALA A 55 7.07 -6.97 -8.13
C ALA A 55 8.59 -6.82 -7.92
N VAL A 56 9.04 -6.36 -6.76
CA VAL A 56 10.48 -6.23 -6.43
C VAL A 56 11.16 -7.60 -6.42
N VAL A 57 10.56 -8.58 -5.75
CA VAL A 57 11.10 -9.94 -5.63
C VAL A 57 11.16 -10.61 -7.00
N ASN A 58 10.08 -10.57 -7.78
CA ASN A 58 10.02 -11.25 -9.08
C ASN A 58 10.96 -10.64 -10.12
N ASN A 59 11.15 -9.31 -10.10
CA ASN A 59 12.04 -8.64 -11.05
C ASN A 59 13.49 -8.59 -10.59
N ASN A 60 13.78 -9.00 -9.35
CA ASN A 60 15.08 -8.87 -8.69
C ASN A 60 15.72 -7.48 -8.85
N LYS A 61 14.88 -6.44 -8.77
CA LYS A 61 15.28 -5.03 -8.91
C LYS A 61 14.85 -4.26 -7.67
N PRO A 62 15.70 -3.40 -7.11
CA PRO A 62 15.34 -2.57 -5.96
C PRO A 62 14.07 -1.76 -6.21
N TYR A 63 13.30 -1.51 -5.15
CA TYR A 63 12.15 -0.61 -5.21
C TYR A 63 12.62 0.78 -5.64
N VAL A 64 11.95 1.35 -6.64
CA VAL A 64 12.19 2.73 -7.09
C VAL A 64 10.95 3.55 -6.78
N GLU A 65 11.12 4.61 -5.99
CA GLU A 65 10.05 5.56 -5.71
C GLU A 65 9.75 6.39 -6.96
N ASN A 66 8.57 6.21 -7.54
CA ASN A 66 8.20 6.86 -8.81
C ASN A 66 7.65 8.30 -8.63
N LEU A 67 8.10 9.05 -7.62
CA LEU A 67 7.63 10.44 -7.41
C LEU A 67 8.04 11.36 -8.58
N GLN A 68 9.22 11.12 -9.18
CA GLN A 68 9.79 11.97 -10.23
C GLN A 68 9.21 11.74 -11.64
N LYS A 69 8.87 10.50 -12.02
CA LYS A 69 8.54 10.15 -13.43
C LYS A 69 7.28 10.82 -14.00
N ARG A 70 6.49 11.51 -13.18
CA ARG A 70 5.32 12.28 -13.65
C ARG A 70 5.64 13.75 -13.96
N LEU A 71 6.76 14.28 -13.47
CA LEU A 71 7.19 15.66 -13.71
C LEU A 71 8.09 15.77 -14.94
N ASP A 72 8.87 14.72 -15.25
CA ASP A 72 9.77 14.71 -16.42
C ASP A 72 9.04 14.44 -17.78
N LYS A 73 7.70 14.43 -17.78
CA LYS A 73 6.88 14.20 -18.99
C LYS A 73 6.13 15.47 -19.46
N TYR A 74 6.49 16.64 -18.95
CA TYR A 74 6.00 17.95 -19.38
C TYR A 74 7.14 18.95 -19.46
#